data_AF-A0AAP6D0G5-F1
#
_entry.id   AF-A0AAP6D0G5-F1
#
_cell.length_a   1.000
_cell.length_b   1.000
_cell.length_c   1.000
_cell.angle_alpha   90.00
_cell.angle_beta   90.00
_cell.angle_gamma   90.00
#
_symmetry.space_group_name_H-M   'P 1'
#
loop_
_entity.id
_entity.type
_entity.pdbx_description
1 polymer ?
#
loop_
_entity_poly.entity_id
_entity_poly.type
_entity_poly.pdbx_seq_one_letter_code
_entity_poly.pdbx_strand_id
1 'polypeptide(L)'
;MEYDYLVIAGYFALMVAISLLFKKMASNSTSDYFRGGGKMLWWMVGATAFMTQFSAWTFTGAAGKAFNDGFAVLAVFVGNMVAYVFAYFYFARRFRQMRVDTPTEGVKRRFGNTNEQFFTWVIIPLSVINAGVWLNG
;
A
#
# COMPACT_ATOMS: atom_id res chain seq x y z
N MET A 1 -3.04 -4.30 -32.26
CA MET A 1 -4.41 -3.85 -31.95
C MET A 1 -5.25 -4.97 -31.34
N GLU A 2 -5.59 -6.05 -32.06
CA GLU A 2 -6.42 -7.13 -31.46
C GLU A 2 -5.72 -7.86 -30.30
N TYR A 3 -4.43 -8.16 -30.43
CA TYR A 3 -3.65 -8.82 -29.38
C TYR A 3 -3.47 -7.95 -28.12
N ASP A 4 -3.39 -6.62 -28.27
CA ASP A 4 -3.21 -5.70 -27.13
C ASP A 4 -4.46 -5.71 -26.24
N TYR A 5 -5.65 -5.62 -26.85
CA TYR A 5 -6.92 -5.73 -26.12
C TYR A 5 -7.10 -7.11 -25.48
N LEU A 6 -6.65 -8.18 -26.13
CA LEU A 6 -6.70 -9.54 -25.58
C LEU A 6 -5.82 -9.66 -24.32
N VAL A 7 -4.61 -9.09 -24.34
CA VAL A 7 -3.73 -9.07 -23.16
C VAL A 7 -4.34 -8.28 -22.02
N ILE A 8 -4.91 -7.10 -22.30
CA ILE A 8 -5.60 -6.28 -21.30
C ILE A 8 -6.80 -7.03 -20.70
N ALA A 9 -7.64 -7.63 -21.54
CA ALA A 9 -8.78 -8.42 -21.08
C ALA A 9 -8.34 -9.63 -20.23
N GLY A 10 -7.28 -10.32 -20.65
CA GLY A 10 -6.68 -11.43 -19.91
C GLY A 10 -6.18 -11.00 -18.52
N TYR A 11 -5.52 -9.84 -18.43
CA TYR A 11 -5.08 -9.27 -17.14
C TYR A 11 -6.26 -9.02 -16.19
N PHE A 12 -7.33 -8.35 -16.66
CA PHE A 12 -8.51 -8.12 -15.82
C PHE A 12 -9.21 -9.41 -15.43
N ALA A 13 -9.31 -10.39 -16.34
CA ALA A 13 -9.88 -11.69 -16.04
C ALA A 13 -9.09 -12.43 -14.95
N LEU A 14 -7.75 -12.42 -15.03
CA LEU A 14 -6.88 -12.99 -14.01
C LEU A 14 -7.06 -12.31 -12.65
N MET A 15 -7.14 -10.97 -12.62
CA MET A 15 -7.37 -10.21 -11.40
C MET A 15 -8.71 -10.57 -10.73
N VAL A 16 -9.79 -10.69 -11.51
CA VAL A 16 -11.10 -11.12 -11.03
C VAL A 16 -11.05 -12.57 -10.54
N ALA A 17 -10.42 -13.47 -11.30
CA ALA A 17 -10.30 -14.88 -10.93
C ALA A 17 -9.56 -15.05 -9.59
N ILE A 18 -8.41 -14.39 -9.41
CA ILE A 18 -7.65 -14.40 -8.15
C ILE A 18 -8.53 -13.86 -7.00
N SER A 19 -9.21 -12.74 -7.22
CA SER A 19 -10.09 -12.15 -6.21
C SER A 19 -11.21 -13.09 -5.76
N LEU A 20 -11.84 -13.81 -6.70
CA LEU A 20 -12.89 -14.77 -6.40
C LEU A 20 -12.36 -16.03 -5.70
N LEU A 21 -11.20 -16.53 -6.12
CA LEU A 21 -10.54 -17.70 -5.51
C LEU A 21 -10.19 -17.45 -4.05
N PHE A 22 -9.65 -16.27 -3.73
CA PHE A 22 -9.19 -15.94 -2.38
C PHE A 22 -10.24 -15.21 -1.53
N LYS A 23 -11.45 -14.92 -2.05
CA LYS A 23 -12.52 -14.24 -1.31
C LYS A 23 -12.84 -14.88 0.04
N LYS A 24 -12.91 -16.22 0.10
CA LYS A 24 -13.22 -16.97 1.33
C LYS A 24 -12.14 -16.84 2.41
N MET A 25 -10.91 -16.51 2.03
CA MET A 25 -9.80 -16.30 2.97
C MET A 25 -9.96 -14.99 3.75
N ALA A 26 -10.64 -13.99 3.19
CA ALA A 26 -10.82 -12.67 3.79
C ALA A 26 -12.18 -12.47 4.48
N SER A 27 -13.07 -13.47 4.49
CA SER A 27 -14.49 -13.28 4.83
C SER A 27 -14.89 -13.65 6.26
N ASN A 28 -14.05 -14.35 7.03
CA ASN A 28 -14.48 -14.92 8.31
C ASN A 28 -14.34 -13.95 9.50
N SER A 29 -13.41 -13.00 9.44
CA SER A 29 -13.20 -12.02 10.51
C SER A 29 -12.57 -10.72 10.01
N THR A 30 -12.70 -9.66 10.81
CA THR A 30 -12.02 -8.37 10.56
C THR A 30 -10.49 -8.55 10.47
N SER A 31 -9.90 -9.42 11.30
CA SER A 31 -8.46 -9.71 11.27
C SER A 31 -8.03 -10.45 10.00
N ASP A 32 -8.88 -11.34 9.48
CA ASP A 32 -8.67 -12.00 8.19
C ASP A 32 -8.70 -10.99 7.04
N TYR A 33 -9.61 -10.02 7.08
CA TYR A 33 -9.72 -8.98 6.07
C TYR A 33 -8.54 -7.99 6.08
N PHE A 34 -8.15 -7.47 7.25
CA PHE A 34 -7.14 -6.42 7.35
C PHE A 34 -5.69 -6.92 7.40
N ARG A 35 -5.43 -8.11 7.98
CA ARG A 35 -4.08 -8.62 8.18
C ARG A 35 -3.89 -10.09 7.79
N GLY A 36 -4.85 -10.68 7.07
CA GLY A 36 -4.82 -12.07 6.64
C GLY A 36 -4.75 -13.06 7.81
N GLY A 37 -5.33 -12.70 8.95
CA GLY A 37 -5.37 -13.54 10.17
C GLY A 37 -3.98 -13.82 10.76
N GLY A 38 -2.96 -13.04 10.38
CA GLY A 38 -1.56 -13.26 10.79
C GLY A 38 -0.89 -14.48 10.13
N LYS A 39 -1.49 -15.05 9.08
CA LYS A 39 -0.99 -16.27 8.40
C LYS A 39 -0.17 -15.97 7.14
N MET A 40 -0.09 -14.69 6.74
CA MET A 40 0.59 -14.28 5.52
C MET A 40 2.11 -14.44 5.64
N LEU A 41 2.73 -15.00 4.59
CA LEU A 41 4.18 -15.17 4.52
C LEU A 41 4.87 -13.81 4.40
N TRP A 42 6.00 -13.64 5.07
CA TRP A 42 6.72 -12.36 5.13
C TRP A 42 7.08 -11.80 3.75
N TRP A 43 7.44 -12.67 2.79
CA TRP A 43 7.80 -12.28 1.44
C TRP A 43 6.59 -11.85 0.62
N MET A 44 5.41 -12.44 0.86
CA MET A 44 4.16 -12.01 0.22
C MET A 44 3.79 -10.61 0.71
N VAL A 45 3.80 -10.41 2.04
CA VAL A 45 3.52 -9.10 2.64
C VAL A 45 4.54 -8.06 2.19
N GLY A 46 5.83 -8.42 2.15
CA GLY A 46 6.90 -7.54 1.69
C GLY A 46 6.77 -7.17 0.21
N ALA A 47 6.49 -8.14 -0.65
CA ALA A 47 6.28 -7.90 -2.08
C ALA A 47 5.05 -7.00 -2.31
N THR A 48 3.93 -7.26 -1.63
CA THR A 48 2.75 -6.39 -1.72
C THR A 48 3.07 -4.98 -1.23
N ALA A 49 3.73 -4.82 -0.09
CA ALA A 49 4.12 -3.52 0.45
C ALA A 49 5.04 -2.75 -0.51
N PHE A 50 5.97 -3.45 -1.18
CA PHE A 50 6.82 -2.85 -2.21
C PHE A 50 6.01 -2.44 -3.45
N MET A 51 5.14 -3.32 -3.95
CA MET A 51 4.30 -3.03 -5.12
C MET A 51 3.32 -1.87 -4.87
N THR A 52 2.82 -1.69 -3.64
CA THR A 52 1.98 -0.55 -3.27
C THR A 52 2.69 0.80 -3.42
N GLN A 53 4.02 0.84 -3.43
CA GLN A 53 4.76 2.08 -3.67
C GLN A 53 4.82 2.49 -5.14
N PHE A 54 4.46 1.60 -6.06
CA PHE A 54 4.44 1.89 -7.49
C PHE A 54 3.06 2.39 -7.93
N SER A 55 3.07 3.45 -8.72
CA SER A 55 1.87 4.08 -9.27
C SER A 55 2.17 4.67 -10.64
N ALA A 56 1.16 5.26 -11.29
CA ALA A 56 1.34 5.93 -12.59
C ALA A 56 2.49 6.94 -12.53
N TRP A 57 2.54 7.74 -11.46
CA TRP A 57 3.62 8.72 -11.20
C TRP A 57 5.04 8.14 -11.29
N THR A 58 5.23 6.88 -10.88
CA THR A 58 6.57 6.26 -10.92
C THR A 58 7.03 6.04 -12.36
N PHE A 59 6.10 5.66 -13.25
CA PHE A 59 6.42 5.36 -14.65
C PHE A 59 6.41 6.59 -15.56
N THR A 60 5.61 7.60 -15.26
CA THR A 60 5.49 8.82 -16.06
C THR A 60 6.29 9.97 -15.45
N GLY A 61 5.98 10.34 -14.20
CA GLY A 61 6.57 11.48 -13.51
C GLY A 61 8.04 11.28 -13.18
N ALA A 62 8.39 10.17 -12.51
CA ALA A 62 9.79 9.90 -12.16
C ALA A 62 10.65 9.60 -13.40
N ALA A 63 10.12 8.91 -14.41
CA ALA A 63 10.81 8.71 -15.68
C ALA A 63 11.03 10.03 -16.44
N GLY A 64 10.02 10.91 -16.48
CA GLY A 64 10.14 12.25 -17.07
C GLY A 64 11.17 13.12 -16.34
N LYS A 65 11.19 13.07 -15.00
CA LYS A 65 12.25 13.71 -14.20
C LYS A 65 13.61 13.12 -14.48
N ALA A 66 13.73 11.80 -14.65
CA ALA A 66 15.00 11.15 -14.97
C ALA A 66 15.50 11.52 -16.37
N PHE A 67 14.59 11.76 -17.32
CA PHE A 67 14.93 12.25 -18.65
C PHE A 67 15.51 13.68 -18.60
N ASN A 68 14.95 14.56 -17.76
CA ASN A 68 15.40 15.96 -17.64
C ASN A 68 16.62 16.15 -16.73
N ASP A 69 16.62 15.51 -15.55
CA ASP A 69 17.60 15.73 -14.47
C ASP A 69 18.60 14.56 -14.33
N GLY A 70 18.50 13.53 -15.18
CA GLY A 70 19.36 12.35 -15.15
C GLY A 70 19.22 11.52 -13.87
N PHE A 71 20.34 11.03 -13.35
CA PHE A 71 20.37 10.13 -12.19
C PHE A 71 20.03 10.80 -10.85
N ALA A 72 19.83 12.12 -10.80
CA ALA A 72 19.49 12.82 -9.56
C ALA A 72 18.19 12.28 -8.93
N VAL A 73 17.25 11.79 -9.75
CA VAL A 73 15.99 11.17 -9.29
C VAL A 73 16.24 9.92 -8.43
N LEU A 74 17.35 9.19 -8.66
CA LEU A 74 17.70 8.01 -7.87
C LEU A 74 17.93 8.34 -6.39
N ALA A 75 18.31 9.57 -6.06
CA ALA A 75 18.49 9.99 -4.67
C ALA A 75 17.20 9.84 -3.85
N VAL A 76 16.03 10.05 -4.46
CA VAL A 76 14.72 9.85 -3.81
C VAL A 76 14.51 8.38 -3.45
N PHE A 77 14.81 7.46 -4.37
CA PHE A 77 14.65 6.02 -4.14
C PHE A 77 15.65 5.48 -3.11
N VAL A 78 16.91 5.94 -3.15
CA VAL A 78 17.92 5.60 -2.14
C VAL A 78 17.51 6.15 -0.77
N GLY A 79 17.00 7.39 -0.72
CA GLY A 79 16.46 7.98 0.51
C GLY A 79 15.32 7.16 1.11
N ASN A 80 14.38 6.71 0.28
CA ASN A 80 13.28 5.81 0.71
C ASN A 80 13.82 4.49 1.26
N MET A 81 14.79 3.87 0.59
CA MET A 81 15.42 2.63 1.07
C MET A 81 16.00 2.81 2.47
N VAL A 82 16.79 3.87 2.67
CA VAL A 82 17.40 4.17 3.97
C VAL A 82 16.32 4.42 5.03
N ALA A 83 15.28 5.21 4.70
CA ALA A 83 14.17 5.48 5.61
C ALA A 83 13.45 4.20 6.05
N TYR A 84 13.21 3.24 5.14
CA TYR A 84 12.60 1.96 5.48
C TYR A 84 13.45 1.11 6.42
N VAL A 85 14.77 1.11 6.24
CA VAL A 85 15.70 0.41 7.14
C VAL A 85 15.62 0.99 8.55
N PHE A 86 15.67 2.32 8.69
CA PHE A 86 15.49 2.97 9.99
C PHE A 86 14.11 2.71 10.59
N ALA A 87 13.06 2.79 9.77
CA ALA A 87 11.71 2.51 10.21
C ALA A 87 11.53 1.07 10.69
N TYR A 88 12.19 0.09 10.03
CA TYR A 88 12.21 -1.29 10.48
C TYR A 88 12.82 -1.42 11.88
N PHE A 89 14.02 -0.89 12.10
CA PHE A 89 14.69 -0.99 13.40
C PHE A 89 13.91 -0.34 14.53
N TYR A 90 13.25 0.79 14.26
CA TYR A 90 12.51 1.52 15.29
C TYR A 90 11.06 1.02 15.46
N PHE A 91 10.28 0.94 14.39
CA PHE A 91 8.84 0.70 14.48
C PHE A 91 8.45 -0.78 14.45
N ALA A 92 9.22 -1.67 13.81
CA ALA A 92 8.78 -3.06 13.59
C ALA A 92 8.46 -3.79 14.91
N ARG A 93 9.32 -3.66 15.92
CA ARG A 93 9.08 -4.29 17.24
C ARG A 93 7.86 -3.71 17.94
N ARG A 94 7.73 -2.38 17.95
CA ARG A 94 6.64 -1.66 18.63
C ARG A 94 5.29 -2.01 18.01
N PHE A 95 5.21 -1.98 16.68
CA PHE A 95 3.97 -2.29 15.97
C PHE A 95 3.53 -3.75 16.13
N ARG A 96 4.47 -4.70 16.19
CA ARG A 96 4.11 -6.09 16.52
C ARG A 96 3.59 -6.27 17.95
N GLN A 97 4.05 -5.47 18.91
CA GLN A 97 3.61 -5.55 20.30
C GLN A 97 2.22 -4.94 20.52
N MET A 98 1.79 -3.97 19.72
CA MET A 98 0.48 -3.31 19.88
C MET A 98 -0.71 -4.24 19.64
N ARG A 99 -0.55 -5.31 18.85
CA ARG A 99 -1.60 -6.31 18.54
C ARG A 99 -2.94 -5.65 18.18
N VAL A 100 -2.88 -4.66 17.30
CA VAL A 100 -4.05 -3.99 16.71
C VAL A 100 -4.27 -4.54 15.31
N ASP A 101 -5.54 -4.66 14.89
CA ASP A 101 -5.88 -5.11 13.54
C ASP A 101 -5.90 -3.94 12.56
N THR A 102 -6.23 -2.73 13.02
CA THR A 102 -6.23 -1.52 12.20
C THR A 102 -5.32 -0.41 12.77
N PRO A 103 -4.74 0.45 11.91
CA PRO A 103 -3.98 1.60 12.38
C PRO A 103 -4.81 2.59 13.21
N THR A 104 -6.08 2.78 12.86
CA THR A 104 -7.01 3.66 13.58
C THR A 104 -7.29 3.18 15.00
N GLU A 105 -7.38 1.86 15.20
CA GLU A 105 -7.46 1.27 16.54
C GLU A 105 -6.20 1.57 17.38
N GLY A 106 -5.03 1.57 16.75
CA GLY A 106 -3.77 2.00 17.38
C GLY A 106 -3.82 3.45 17.88
N VAL A 107 -4.36 4.36 17.05
CA VAL A 107 -4.56 5.78 17.42
C VAL A 107 -5.56 5.89 18.58
N LYS A 108 -6.70 5.19 18.49
CA LYS A 108 -7.73 5.15 19.53
C LYS A 108 -7.17 4.70 20.87
N ARG A 109 -6.43 3.59 20.90
CA ARG A 109 -5.84 3.03 22.14
C ARG A 109 -4.84 4.00 22.78
N ARG A 110 -4.10 4.78 21.98
CA ARG A 110 -3.05 5.68 22.48
C ARG A 110 -3.55 7.07 22.86
N PHE A 111 -4.54 7.59 22.14
CA PHE A 111 -4.97 9.00 22.17
C PHE A 111 -6.48 9.19 22.41
N GLY A 112 -7.29 8.13 22.45
CA GLY A 112 -8.72 8.19 22.70
C GLY A 112 -9.59 8.39 21.44
N ASN A 113 -10.90 8.31 21.64
CA ASN A 113 -11.91 8.28 20.57
C ASN A 113 -11.97 9.59 19.76
N THR A 114 -11.80 10.75 20.39
CA THR A 114 -11.85 12.04 19.69
C THR A 114 -10.74 12.15 18.65
N ASN A 115 -9.54 11.72 19.00
CA ASN A 115 -8.38 11.75 18.12
C ASN A 115 -8.50 10.73 16.98
N GLU A 116 -9.06 9.55 17.25
CA GLU A 116 -9.40 8.57 16.21
C GLU A 116 -10.38 9.14 15.17
N GLN A 117 -11.45 9.78 15.63
CA GLN A 117 -12.46 10.38 14.74
C GLN A 117 -11.86 11.50 13.90
N PHE A 118 -11.11 12.42 14.53
CA PHE A 118 -10.42 13.49 13.80
C PHE A 118 -9.48 12.91 12.73
N PHE A 119 -8.65 11.94 13.09
CA PHE A 119 -7.72 11.29 12.17
C PHE A 119 -8.45 10.63 10.99
N THR A 120 -9.57 9.95 11.27
CA THR A 120 -10.39 9.29 10.25
C THR A 120 -11.04 10.30 9.30
N TRP A 121 -11.62 11.38 9.83
CA TRP A 121 -12.26 12.43 9.04
C TRP A 121 -11.29 13.22 8.16
N VAL A 122 -10.03 13.34 8.59
CA VAL A 122 -8.98 13.98 7.79
C VAL A 122 -8.45 13.03 6.72
N ILE A 123 -8.21 11.76 7.07
CA ILE A 123 -7.56 10.82 6.16
C ILE A 123 -8.47 10.35 5.04
N ILE A 124 -9.76 10.10 5.29
CA ILE A 124 -10.65 9.56 4.25
C ILE A 124 -10.71 10.52 3.04
N PRO A 125 -10.99 11.83 3.19
CA PRO A 125 -10.99 12.76 2.06
C PRO A 125 -9.61 12.89 1.40
N LEU A 126 -8.55 12.98 2.21
CA LEU A 126 -7.17 13.05 1.68
C LEU A 126 -6.81 11.78 0.90
N SER A 127 -7.28 10.60 1.32
CA SER A 127 -7.01 9.35 0.62
C SER A 127 -7.65 9.30 -0.76
N VAL A 128 -8.85 9.89 -0.92
CA VAL A 128 -9.52 10.02 -2.23
C VAL A 128 -8.76 10.98 -3.14
N ILE A 129 -8.33 12.13 -2.61
CA ILE A 129 -7.52 13.09 -3.38
C ILE A 129 -6.19 12.46 -3.79
N ASN A 130 -5.50 11.80 -2.86
CA ASN A 130 -4.26 11.09 -3.15
C ASN A 130 -4.50 9.99 -4.19
N ALA A 131 -5.55 9.18 -4.08
CA ALA A 131 -5.86 8.17 -5.09
C ALA A 131 -6.01 8.79 -6.49
N GLY A 132 -6.62 9.97 -6.61
CA GLY A 132 -6.69 10.72 -7.85
C GLY A 132 -5.30 11.14 -8.37
N VAL A 133 -4.44 11.63 -7.49
CA VAL A 133 -3.04 11.99 -7.83
C VAL A 133 -2.24 10.76 -8.24
N TRP A 134 -2.45 9.61 -7.61
CA TRP A 134 -1.72 8.38 -7.92
C TRP A 134 -2.11 7.78 -9.27
N LEU A 135 -3.33 8.08 -9.73
CA LEU A 135 -3.82 7.73 -11.06
C LEU A 135 -3.35 8.74 -12.13
N ASN A 136 -3.11 9.99 -11.76
CA ASN A 136 -2.55 11.01 -12.64
C ASN A 136 -1.02 10.94 -12.62
N GLY A 137 -0.46 10.43 -13.71
CA GLY A 137 0.97 10.32 -13.90
C GLY A 137 1.71 11.65 -13.94
#